data_AF-A0A8H5FAH0-F1
#
_entry.id   AF-A0A8H5FAH0-F1
#
_cell.length_a   1.000
_cell.length_b   1.000
_cell.length_c   1.000
_cell.angle_alpha   90.00
_cell.angle_beta   90.00
_cell.angle_gamma   90.00
#
_symmetry.space_group_name_H-M   'P 1'
#
loop_
_entity.id
_entity.type
_entity.pdbx_description
1 polymer ?
#
loop_
_entity_poly.entity_id
_entity_poly.type
_entity_poly.pdbx_seq_one_letter_code
_entity_poly.pdbx_strand_id
1 'polypeptide(L)'
;MRVSSVTWNTLNLSLLSSTTSQRPLYNKYIKVGELTGDSQMTKQQISETQIIPEKWDVITWKSTDTSYTNLIRLIIIDEIHLHDEQCAVLKSVISCTICHMEQNNKYVRLIGLSAMLPNYKDVATFLRVDESKGLFYFNTTYHPCSLQQQFISIMEKKAIKRYQVMNEVCYEKVLDQAARNNQILVFVHFQKEMAKTAKFLRDIQWRWKRRQLCSLSGLTVR
;
A
#
# COMPACT_ATOMS: atom_id res chain seq x y z
N MET A 1 9.90 7.13 12.48
CA MET A 1 10.48 6.59 11.23
C MET A 1 10.41 5.07 11.32
N ARG A 2 9.68 4.40 10.43
CA ARG A 2 9.59 2.94 10.39
C ARG A 2 10.64 2.46 9.40
N VAL A 3 11.71 1.85 9.88
CA VAL A 3 12.73 1.24 9.01
C VAL A 3 12.35 -0.22 8.85
N SER A 4 11.78 -0.56 7.70
CA SER A 4 11.40 -1.92 7.35
C SER A 4 12.52 -2.53 6.52
N SER A 5 13.28 -3.48 7.07
CA SER A 5 14.23 -4.27 6.28
C SER A 5 13.48 -5.43 5.63
N VAL A 6 13.42 -5.46 4.30
CA VAL A 6 12.90 -6.61 3.54
C VAL A 6 14.10 -7.30 2.90
N THR A 7 14.50 -8.44 3.44
CA THR A 7 15.49 -9.34 2.85
C THR A 7 14.86 -10.04 1.65
N TRP A 8 15.25 -9.66 0.44
CA TRP A 8 14.92 -10.42 -0.76
C TRP A 8 15.98 -11.50 -0.95
N ASN A 9 15.64 -12.77 -0.71
CA ASN A 9 16.47 -13.87 -1.17
C ASN A 9 16.53 -13.79 -2.71
N THR A 10 17.75 -13.69 -3.24
CA THR A 10 18.05 -13.49 -4.65
C THR A 10 17.71 -14.77 -5.44
N LEU A 11 16.44 -14.91 -5.81
CA LEU A 11 16.08 -15.73 -6.96
C LEU A 11 16.55 -14.97 -8.22
N ASN A 12 17.54 -15.56 -8.90
CA ASN A 12 18.12 -15.19 -10.19
C ASN A 12 17.43 -14.03 -10.94
N LEU A 13 17.98 -12.82 -10.79
CA LEU A 13 17.58 -11.60 -11.49
C LEU A 13 18.17 -11.46 -12.91
N SER A 14 18.86 -12.48 -13.42
CA SER A 14 19.46 -12.46 -14.77
C SER A 14 18.47 -12.65 -15.92
N LEU A 15 17.19 -12.92 -15.64
CA LEU A 15 16.13 -13.06 -16.66
C LEU A 15 15.26 -11.80 -16.87
N LEU A 16 15.54 -10.70 -16.16
CA LEU A 16 14.66 -9.51 -16.14
C LEU A 16 15.27 -8.24 -16.75
N SER A 17 16.40 -8.33 -17.46
CA SER A 17 17.03 -7.18 -18.12
C SER A 17 16.97 -7.26 -19.65
N SER A 18 15.77 -7.42 -20.21
CA SER A 18 15.51 -7.06 -21.61
C SER A 18 14.01 -7.08 -21.88
N THR A 19 13.38 -5.91 -21.80
CA THR A 19 12.36 -5.38 -22.72
C THR A 19 11.48 -4.40 -21.97
N THR A 20 11.84 -3.12 -22.07
CA THR A 20 10.91 -1.99 -22.08
C THR A 20 9.91 -2.21 -23.20
N SER A 21 8.81 -2.88 -22.91
CA SER A 21 7.60 -2.81 -23.72
C SER A 21 6.46 -3.34 -22.86
N GLN A 22 5.40 -2.56 -22.77
CA GLN A 22 4.12 -2.94 -22.19
C GLN A 22 3.81 -4.41 -22.56
N ARG A 23 3.75 -5.30 -21.57
CA ARG A 23 3.23 -6.65 -21.78
C ARG A 23 1.82 -6.71 -21.17
N PRO A 24 0.75 -6.46 -21.96
CA PRO A 24 -0.57 -6.90 -21.59
C PRO A 24 -0.62 -8.41 -21.85
N LEU A 25 -0.19 -9.20 -20.87
CA LEU A 25 -0.37 -10.66 -20.88
C LEU A 25 -1.63 -11.09 -20.10
N TYR A 26 -2.62 -10.20 -19.98
CA TYR A 26 -3.92 -10.54 -19.42
C TYR A 26 -5.01 -10.46 -20.49
N ASN A 27 -5.53 -11.64 -20.82
CA ASN A 27 -6.86 -11.92 -21.35
C ASN A 27 -7.44 -11.05 -22.48
N LYS A 28 -7.47 -11.63 -23.69
CA LYS A 28 -8.22 -11.16 -24.89
C LYS A 28 -9.75 -11.03 -24.69
N TYR A 29 -10.26 -11.28 -23.47
CA TYR A 29 -11.69 -11.44 -23.16
C TYR A 29 -12.21 -10.52 -22.05
N ILE A 30 -11.33 -9.81 -21.31
CA ILE A 30 -11.74 -8.96 -20.18
C ILE A 30 -11.13 -7.56 -20.37
N LYS A 31 -12.00 -6.58 -20.63
CA LYS A 31 -11.60 -5.16 -20.72
C LYS A 31 -11.65 -4.54 -19.34
N VAL A 32 -10.51 -4.03 -18.88
CA VAL A 32 -10.39 -3.26 -17.63
C VAL A 32 -10.34 -1.79 -17.98
N GLY A 33 -11.11 -0.97 -17.28
CA GLY A 33 -11.15 0.47 -17.47
C GLY A 33 -11.00 1.16 -16.12
N GLU A 34 -10.19 2.21 -16.10
CA GLU A 34 -10.00 3.04 -14.91
C GLU A 34 -10.96 4.23 -14.97
N LEU A 35 -11.80 4.39 -13.94
CA LEU A 35 -12.70 5.54 -13.83
C LEU A 35 -11.98 6.67 -13.10
N THR A 36 -11.27 7.50 -13.85
CA THR A 36 -10.64 8.72 -13.31
C THR A 36 -11.67 9.84 -13.11
N GLY A 37 -11.41 10.74 -12.16
CA GLY A 37 -12.40 11.74 -11.71
C GLY A 37 -12.72 12.83 -12.74
N ASP A 38 -11.82 13.02 -13.70
CA ASP A 38 -11.86 14.15 -14.64
C ASP A 38 -12.50 13.79 -15.99
N SER A 39 -12.65 12.50 -16.29
CA SER A 39 -13.29 12.03 -17.52
C SER A 39 -14.37 11.01 -17.15
N GLN A 40 -15.64 11.41 -17.28
CA GLN A 40 -16.73 10.45 -17.20
C GLN A 40 -16.60 9.51 -18.40
N MET A 41 -16.39 8.22 -18.13
CA MET A 41 -16.43 7.22 -19.19
C MET A 41 -17.79 7.32 -19.90
N THR A 42 -17.76 7.31 -21.24
CA THR A 42 -18.99 7.29 -22.02
C THR A 42 -19.77 6.00 -21.73
N LYS A 43 -21.10 6.05 -21.88
CA LYS A 43 -22.00 4.90 -21.69
C LYS A 43 -21.53 3.63 -22.44
N GLN A 44 -20.95 3.81 -23.62
CA GLN A 44 -20.38 2.74 -24.42
C GLN A 44 -19.12 2.14 -23.78
N GLN A 45 -18.18 2.98 -23.33
CA GLN A 45 -16.97 2.51 -22.64
C GLN A 45 -17.31 1.76 -21.34
N ILE A 46 -18.33 2.21 -20.60
CA ILE A 46 -18.82 1.50 -19.40
C ILE A 46 -19.39 0.13 -19.76
N SER A 47 -20.21 0.03 -20.82
CA SER A 47 -20.75 -1.26 -21.25
C SER A 47 -19.69 -2.24 -21.76
N GLU A 48 -18.59 -1.73 -22.31
CA GLU A 48 -17.47 -2.55 -22.78
C GLU A 48 -16.53 -2.95 -21.63
N THR A 49 -16.52 -2.20 -20.53
CA THR A 49 -15.63 -2.39 -19.40
C THR A 49 -16.26 -3.31 -18.37
N GLN A 50 -15.50 -4.33 -17.92
CA GLN A 50 -15.99 -5.33 -16.97
C GLN A 50 -15.54 -5.08 -15.54
N ILE A 51 -14.48 -4.27 -15.33
CA ILE A 51 -13.89 -3.99 -14.01
C ILE A 51 -13.69 -2.48 -13.88
N ILE A 52 -14.24 -1.89 -12.81
CA ILE A 52 -14.12 -0.46 -12.46
C ILE A 52 -13.55 -0.35 -11.03
N PRO A 53 -12.30 0.12 -10.84
CA PRO A 53 -11.59 -0.10 -9.58
C PRO A 53 -11.74 0.99 -8.50
N GLU A 54 -11.96 2.27 -8.83
CA GLU A 54 -11.59 3.34 -7.87
C GLU A 54 -12.74 4.23 -7.38
N LYS A 55 -13.72 4.57 -8.23
CA LYS A 55 -14.67 5.66 -7.94
C LYS A 55 -16.13 5.25 -8.08
N TRP A 56 -16.50 4.16 -7.43
CA TRP A 56 -17.90 3.68 -7.44
C TRP A 56 -18.85 4.67 -6.74
N ASP A 57 -18.38 5.35 -5.69
CA ASP A 57 -19.15 6.30 -4.89
C ASP A 57 -19.75 7.44 -5.74
N VAL A 58 -18.97 7.96 -6.70
CA VAL A 58 -19.36 9.04 -7.61
C VAL A 58 -20.46 8.58 -8.58
N ILE A 59 -20.44 7.29 -8.96
CA ILE A 59 -21.45 6.70 -9.85
C ILE A 59 -22.76 6.50 -9.08
N THR A 60 -22.70 5.94 -7.87
CA THR A 60 -23.90 5.65 -7.07
C THR A 60 -24.67 6.90 -6.62
N TRP A 61 -23.99 8.04 -6.47
CA TRP A 61 -24.66 9.28 -6.07
C TRP A 61 -25.51 9.90 -7.18
N LYS A 62 -25.13 9.68 -8.45
CA LYS A 62 -25.89 10.12 -9.63
C LYS A 62 -26.95 9.06 -9.95
N SER A 63 -28.01 9.03 -9.15
CA SER A 63 -29.17 8.11 -9.19
C SER A 63 -29.91 7.98 -10.55
N THR A 64 -29.50 8.70 -11.60
CA THR A 64 -30.18 8.74 -12.90
C THR A 64 -29.87 7.53 -13.79
N ASP A 65 -28.74 6.83 -13.60
CA ASP A 65 -28.33 5.71 -14.47
C ASP A 65 -28.45 4.34 -13.75
N THR A 66 -29.67 3.98 -13.33
CA THR A 66 -30.01 2.67 -12.73
C THR A 66 -29.79 1.47 -13.67
N SER A 67 -29.54 1.70 -14.95
CA SER A 67 -29.25 0.64 -15.93
C SER A 67 -27.93 -0.08 -15.63
N TYR A 68 -26.90 0.63 -15.15
CA TYR A 68 -25.57 0.04 -14.90
C TYR A 68 -25.48 -0.63 -13.54
N THR A 69 -26.10 -0.08 -12.51
CA THR A 69 -26.11 -0.66 -11.16
C THR A 69 -26.75 -2.05 -11.16
N ASN A 70 -27.71 -2.27 -12.06
CA ASN A 70 -28.37 -3.55 -12.27
C ASN A 70 -27.51 -4.63 -12.94
N LEU A 71 -26.41 -4.27 -13.61
CA LEU A 71 -25.50 -5.21 -14.27
C LEU A 71 -24.42 -5.75 -13.32
N ILE A 72 -24.21 -5.07 -12.19
CA ILE A 72 -23.16 -5.42 -11.24
C ILE A 72 -23.57 -6.69 -10.50
N ARG A 73 -22.65 -7.66 -10.49
CA ARG A 73 -22.81 -8.94 -9.78
C ARG A 73 -21.75 -9.16 -8.71
N LEU A 74 -20.68 -8.37 -8.72
CA LEU A 74 -19.54 -8.49 -7.83
C LEU A 74 -19.03 -7.10 -7.47
N ILE A 75 -18.81 -6.86 -6.18
CA ILE A 75 -18.11 -5.69 -5.67
C ILE A 75 -16.98 -6.21 -4.78
N ILE A 76 -15.76 -5.78 -5.10
CA ILE A 76 -14.56 -6.05 -4.30
C ILE A 76 -14.18 -4.73 -3.64
N ILE A 77 -14.07 -4.77 -2.31
CA ILE A 77 -13.67 -3.65 -1.48
C ILE A 77 -12.29 -3.99 -0.96
N ASP A 78 -11.28 -3.31 -1.48
CA ASP A 78 -9.93 -3.43 -0.97
C ASP A 78 -9.75 -2.56 0.28
N GLU A 79 -8.90 -3.01 1.18
CA GLU A 79 -8.56 -2.30 2.42
C GLU A 79 -9.76 -1.84 3.28
N ILE A 80 -10.71 -2.74 3.57
CA ILE A 80 -11.87 -2.49 4.45
C ILE A 80 -11.51 -2.26 5.93
N HIS A 81 -10.25 -1.99 6.24
CA HIS A 81 -9.77 -1.69 7.59
C HIS A 81 -10.02 -0.22 7.96
N LEU A 82 -11.28 0.18 7.99
CA LEU A 82 -11.60 1.59 8.10
C LEU A 82 -11.71 2.11 9.53
N HIS A 83 -11.02 3.23 9.75
CA HIS A 83 -11.20 4.12 10.89
C HIS A 83 -12.42 5.04 10.67
N ASP A 84 -13.12 5.45 11.74
CA ASP A 84 -14.51 5.94 11.67
C ASP A 84 -14.78 7.12 10.72
N GLU A 85 -13.85 8.06 10.54
CA GLU A 85 -14.09 9.33 9.83
C GLU A 85 -14.00 9.22 8.29
N GLN A 86 -13.07 8.43 7.76
CA GLN A 86 -12.87 8.31 6.30
C GLN A 86 -13.80 7.26 5.66
N CYS A 87 -14.61 6.59 6.49
CA CYS A 87 -15.41 5.42 6.13
C CYS A 87 -16.87 5.73 5.82
N ALA A 88 -17.35 6.95 6.12
CA ALA A 88 -18.78 7.28 5.96
C ALA A 88 -19.28 7.02 4.52
N VAL A 89 -18.43 7.29 3.53
CA VAL A 89 -18.73 7.05 2.12
C VAL A 89 -18.81 5.56 1.80
N LEU A 90 -17.83 4.77 2.23
CA LEU A 90 -17.87 3.33 1.99
C LEU A 90 -19.05 2.65 2.72
N LYS A 91 -19.31 3.06 3.97
CA LYS A 91 -20.44 2.56 4.75
C LYS A 91 -21.77 2.85 4.04
N SER A 92 -21.92 4.04 3.45
CA SER A 92 -23.15 4.41 2.74
C SER A 92 -23.30 3.64 1.44
N VAL A 93 -22.22 3.42 0.68
CA VAL A 93 -22.21 2.62 -0.55
C VAL A 93 -22.57 1.16 -0.28
N ILE A 94 -21.97 0.55 0.74
CA ILE A 94 -22.29 -0.83 1.13
C ILE A 94 -23.75 -0.94 1.57
N SER A 95 -24.21 -0.03 2.43
CA SER A 95 -25.61 -0.02 2.92
C SER A 95 -26.60 0.18 1.77
N CYS A 96 -26.30 1.09 0.84
CA CYS A 96 -27.11 1.32 -0.36
C CYS A 96 -27.17 0.09 -1.24
N THR A 97 -26.03 -0.59 -1.45
CA THR A 97 -25.97 -1.82 -2.24
C THR A 97 -26.81 -2.93 -1.60
N ILE A 98 -26.70 -3.13 -0.28
CA ILE A 98 -27.50 -4.14 0.45
C ILE A 98 -29.00 -3.83 0.32
N CYS A 99 -29.40 -2.57 0.53
CA CYS A 99 -30.78 -2.14 0.37
C CYS A 99 -31.29 -2.38 -1.07
N HIS A 100 -30.44 -2.10 -2.08
CA HIS A 100 -30.75 -2.36 -3.48
C HIS A 100 -30.93 -3.86 -3.78
N MET A 101 -30.13 -4.72 -3.15
CA MET A 101 -30.29 -6.18 -3.26
C MET A 101 -31.63 -6.66 -2.70
N GLU A 102 -32.04 -6.13 -1.55
CA GLU A 102 -33.33 -6.46 -0.91
C GLU A 102 -34.52 -5.97 -1.74
N GLN A 103 -34.45 -4.75 -2.27
CA GLN A 103 -35.54 -4.16 -3.04
C GLN A 103 -35.74 -4.81 -4.42
N ASN A 104 -34.64 -5.12 -5.12
CA ASN A 104 -34.70 -5.63 -6.50
C ASN A 104 -34.58 -7.16 -6.59
N ASN A 105 -34.39 -7.85 -5.47
CA ASN A 105 -34.12 -9.28 -5.38
C ASN A 105 -32.98 -9.74 -6.33
N LYS A 106 -31.99 -8.86 -6.53
CA LYS A 106 -30.80 -9.11 -7.34
C LYS A 106 -29.60 -9.22 -6.43
N TYR A 107 -29.06 -10.43 -6.32
CA TYR A 107 -27.92 -10.68 -5.47
C TYR A 107 -26.63 -10.14 -6.08
N VAL A 108 -25.87 -9.38 -5.30
CA VAL A 108 -24.53 -8.90 -5.63
C VAL A 108 -23.56 -9.51 -4.62
N ARG A 109 -22.51 -10.18 -5.10
CA ARG A 109 -21.48 -10.74 -4.25
C ARG A 109 -20.57 -9.62 -3.73
N LEU A 110 -20.48 -9.48 -2.41
CA LEU A 110 -19.54 -8.58 -1.75
C LEU A 110 -18.29 -9.35 -1.31
N ILE A 111 -17.11 -8.83 -1.61
CA ILE A 111 -15.83 -9.35 -1.13
C ILE A 111 -15.09 -8.20 -0.45
N GLY A 112 -14.84 -8.31 0.85
CA GLY A 112 -14.01 -7.38 1.60
C GLY A 112 -12.61 -7.95 1.81
N LEU A 113 -11.59 -7.21 1.38
CA LEU A 113 -10.19 -7.49 1.68
C LEU A 113 -9.74 -6.52 2.77
N SER A 114 -9.07 -7.02 3.79
CA SER A 114 -8.66 -6.21 4.94
C SER A 114 -7.29 -6.62 5.45
N ALA A 115 -6.57 -5.65 6.00
CA ALA A 115 -5.47 -5.93 6.91
C ALA A 115 -5.98 -6.60 8.19
N MET A 116 -5.08 -7.21 8.97
CA MET A 116 -5.43 -7.84 10.24
C MET A 116 -5.97 -6.78 11.21
N LEU A 117 -7.26 -6.87 11.53
CA LEU A 117 -7.96 -6.00 12.48
C LEU A 117 -8.34 -6.77 13.74
N PRO A 118 -8.35 -6.14 14.92
CA PRO A 118 -8.93 -6.75 16.12
C PRO A 118 -10.45 -6.93 15.99
N ASN A 119 -11.15 -5.99 15.33
CA ASN A 119 -12.62 -5.96 15.24
C ASN A 119 -13.15 -6.56 13.92
N TYR A 120 -12.54 -7.63 13.41
CA TYR A 120 -12.91 -8.22 12.13
C TYR A 120 -14.33 -8.82 12.11
N LYS A 121 -14.86 -9.22 13.27
CA LYS A 121 -16.24 -9.76 13.39
C LYS A 121 -17.30 -8.71 13.14
N ASP A 122 -17.08 -7.48 13.62
CA ASP A 122 -18.01 -6.37 13.41
C ASP A 122 -18.08 -6.01 11.92
N VAL A 123 -16.94 -6.04 11.24
CA VAL A 123 -16.85 -5.84 9.78
C VAL A 123 -17.56 -6.97 9.03
N ALA A 124 -17.39 -8.22 9.45
CA ALA A 124 -18.08 -9.36 8.86
C ALA A 124 -19.60 -9.24 9.01
N THR A 125 -20.07 -8.81 10.18
CA THR A 125 -21.48 -8.56 10.48
C THR A 125 -22.03 -7.42 9.62
N PHE A 126 -21.26 -6.34 9.47
CA PHE A 126 -21.61 -5.20 8.63
C PHE A 126 -21.78 -5.57 7.15
N LEU A 127 -20.91 -6.45 6.63
CA LEU A 127 -21.00 -6.98 5.27
C LEU A 127 -22.03 -8.12 5.12
N ARG A 128 -22.74 -8.51 6.19
CA ARG A 128 -23.65 -9.67 6.24
C ARG A 128 -23.01 -10.98 5.79
N VAL A 129 -21.75 -11.20 6.17
CA VAL A 129 -20.99 -12.41 5.85
C VAL A 129 -21.31 -13.49 6.89
N ASP A 130 -21.53 -14.72 6.41
CA ASP A 130 -21.64 -15.91 7.28
C ASP A 130 -20.27 -16.23 7.90
N GLU A 131 -20.18 -16.19 9.23
CA GLU A 131 -18.96 -16.45 9.98
C GLU A 131 -18.36 -17.84 9.70
N SER A 132 -19.20 -18.83 9.37
CA SER A 132 -18.77 -20.21 9.17
C SER A 132 -18.18 -20.49 7.78
N LYS A 133 -18.59 -19.72 6.76
CA LYS A 133 -18.27 -19.99 5.35
C LYS A 133 -17.50 -18.86 4.66
N GLY A 134 -17.72 -17.62 5.08
CA GLY A 134 -17.24 -16.45 4.36
C GLY A 134 -16.19 -15.64 5.11
N LEU A 135 -15.98 -15.90 6.41
CA LEU A 135 -15.02 -15.17 7.22
C LEU A 135 -13.69 -15.91 7.29
N PHE A 136 -12.65 -15.30 6.73
CA PHE A 136 -11.28 -15.81 6.78
C PHE A 136 -10.40 -14.86 7.57
N TYR A 137 -9.80 -15.37 8.64
CA TYR A 137 -8.85 -14.63 9.46
C TYR A 137 -7.47 -15.28 9.36
N PHE A 138 -6.53 -14.55 8.80
CA PHE A 138 -5.15 -14.98 8.66
C PHE A 138 -4.30 -14.27 9.72
N ASN A 139 -3.51 -15.04 10.46
CA ASN A 139 -2.50 -14.50 11.38
C ASN A 139 -1.24 -14.06 10.65
N THR A 140 -0.36 -13.33 11.34
CA THR A 140 0.97 -12.89 10.83
C THR A 140 1.82 -14.05 10.29
N THR A 141 1.57 -15.28 10.75
CA THR A 141 2.22 -16.50 10.29
C THR A 141 1.94 -16.85 8.82
N TYR A 142 0.87 -16.32 8.24
CA TYR A 142 0.49 -16.55 6.84
C TYR A 142 1.15 -15.58 5.86
N HIS A 143 1.96 -14.63 6.33
CA HIS A 143 2.71 -13.78 5.43
C HIS A 143 3.74 -14.62 4.65
N PRO A 144 3.79 -14.51 3.30
CA PRO A 144 4.76 -15.25 2.49
C PRO A 144 6.22 -15.03 2.91
N CYS A 145 6.50 -13.86 3.50
CA CYS A 145 7.79 -13.51 4.08
C CYS A 145 7.59 -13.07 5.54
N SER A 146 8.27 -13.73 6.47
CA SER A 146 8.28 -13.34 7.88
C SER A 146 8.97 -11.98 8.03
N LEU A 147 8.28 -11.02 8.64
CA LEU A 147 8.79 -9.66 8.86
C LEU A 147 9.30 -9.51 10.29
N GLN A 148 10.55 -9.08 10.43
CA GLN A 148 11.08 -8.62 11.72
C GLN A 148 10.85 -7.12 11.86
N GLN A 149 10.29 -6.70 12.99
CA GLN A 149 10.01 -5.30 13.27
C GLN A 149 10.87 -4.81 14.43
N GLN A 150 11.45 -3.61 14.28
CA GLN A 150 12.20 -2.93 15.33
C GLN A 150 11.60 -1.55 15.56
N PHE A 151 11.31 -1.22 16.81
CA PHE A 151 10.81 0.10 17.21
C PHE A 151 11.95 0.87 17.87
N ILE A 152 12.22 2.06 17.33
CA ILE A 152 13.28 2.95 17.80
C ILE A 152 12.62 4.22 18.32
N SER A 153 12.69 4.43 19.63
CA SER A 153 12.13 5.60 20.30
C SER A 153 13.20 6.66 20.50
N ILE A 154 12.95 7.88 20.03
CA ILE A 154 13.86 9.02 20.19
C ILE A 154 13.35 9.91 21.31
N MET A 155 14.07 9.93 22.44
CA MET A 155 13.65 10.60 23.68
C MET A 155 13.97 12.11 23.73
N GLU A 156 14.58 12.66 22.67
CA GLU A 156 15.04 14.06 22.65
C GLU A 156 13.86 15.06 22.58
N LYS A 157 13.90 16.09 23.44
CA LYS A 157 12.84 17.10 23.53
C LYS A 157 13.00 18.19 22.48
N LYS A 158 14.24 18.60 22.16
CA LYS A 158 14.49 19.68 21.20
C LYS A 158 14.33 19.15 19.77
N ALA A 159 13.48 19.80 18.97
CA ALA A 159 13.16 19.36 17.61
C ALA A 159 14.40 19.20 16.70
N ILE A 160 15.33 20.15 16.74
CA ILE A 160 16.55 20.14 15.92
C ILE A 160 17.43 18.94 16.29
N LYS A 161 17.66 18.71 17.59
CA LYS A 161 18.46 17.58 18.07
C LYS A 161 17.78 16.25 17.79
N ARG A 162 16.45 16.17 17.98
CA ARG A 162 15.65 14.98 17.65
C ARG A 162 15.82 14.60 16.18
N TYR A 163 15.78 15.58 15.28
CA TYR A 163 15.98 15.36 13.85
C TYR A 163 17.41 14.88 13.53
N GLN A 164 18.43 15.44 14.17
CA GLN A 164 19.82 14.98 14.01
C GLN A 164 19.99 13.53 14.46
N VAL A 165 19.55 13.22 15.68
CA VAL A 165 19.59 11.86 16.25
C VAL A 165 18.79 10.88 15.37
N MET A 166 17.64 11.28 14.84
CA MET A 166 16.85 10.44 13.92
C MET A 166 17.63 10.06 12.66
N ASN A 167 18.36 11.02 12.07
CA ASN A 167 19.13 10.75 10.87
C ASN A 167 20.39 9.90 11.16
N GLU A 168 21.03 10.10 12.32
CA GLU A 168 22.15 9.28 12.76
C GLU A 168 21.72 7.82 12.95
N VAL A 169 20.62 7.58 13.69
CA VAL A 169 20.09 6.23 13.90
C VAL A 169 19.59 5.61 12.59
N CYS A 170 19.01 6.41 11.69
CA CYS A 170 18.64 5.93 10.36
C CYS A 170 19.88 5.45 9.59
N TYR A 171 20.99 6.19 9.64
CA TYR A 171 22.23 5.82 8.97
C TYR A 171 22.82 4.52 9.52
N GLU A 172 22.87 4.36 10.84
CA GLU A 172 23.33 3.13 11.49
C GLU A 172 22.51 1.91 11.03
N LYS A 173 21.18 2.02 11.02
CA LYS A 173 20.32 0.92 10.56
C LYS A 173 20.47 0.62 9.07
N VAL A 174 20.67 1.65 8.25
CA VAL A 174 20.95 1.48 6.83
C VAL A 174 22.28 0.74 6.65
N LEU A 175 23.32 1.10 7.40
CA LEU A 175 24.62 0.42 7.36
C LEU A 175 24.53 -1.04 7.79
N ASP A 176 23.84 -1.33 8.89
CA ASP A 176 23.68 -2.70 9.40
C ASP A 176 23.05 -3.63 8.34
N GLN A 177 22.04 -3.13 7.63
CA GLN A 177 21.34 -3.88 6.59
C GLN A 177 22.13 -3.94 5.28
N ALA A 178 22.84 -2.86 4.94
CA ALA A 178 23.71 -2.83 3.75
C ALA A 178 24.91 -3.77 3.92
N ALA A 179 25.48 -3.89 5.13
CA ALA A 179 26.53 -4.85 5.44
C ALA A 179 26.07 -6.32 5.27
N ARG A 180 24.77 -6.57 5.38
CA ARG A 180 24.13 -7.87 5.12
C ARG A 180 23.71 -8.05 3.65
N ASN A 181 24.09 -7.14 2.75
CA ASN A 181 23.69 -7.10 1.34
C ASN A 181 22.16 -7.04 1.11
N ASN A 182 21.40 -6.48 2.06
CA ASN A 182 19.96 -6.28 1.89
C ASN A 182 19.66 -4.94 1.21
N GLN A 183 18.63 -4.91 0.37
CA GLN A 183 18.06 -3.66 -0.14
C GLN A 183 17.20 -2.99 0.93
N ILE A 184 17.23 -1.66 0.97
CA ILE A 184 16.60 -0.87 2.03
C ILE A 184 15.73 0.21 1.39
N LEU A 185 14.47 0.30 1.85
CA LEU A 185 13.54 1.34 1.47
C LEU A 185 13.29 2.26 2.66
N VAL A 186 13.55 3.56 2.49
CA VAL A 186 13.41 4.56 3.56
C VAL A 186 12.19 5.45 3.27
N PHE A 187 11.20 5.40 4.16
CA PHE A 187 10.02 6.26 4.10
C PHE A 187 10.24 7.55 4.89
N VAL A 188 9.91 8.69 4.27
CA VAL A 188 9.97 10.04 4.85
C VAL A 188 8.60 10.72 4.75
N HIS A 189 8.38 11.78 5.53
CA HIS A 189 7.08 12.47 5.57
C HIS A 189 6.87 13.41 4.40
N PHE A 190 7.92 14.08 3.92
CA PHE A 190 7.82 15.07 2.85
C PHE A 190 8.80 14.81 1.70
N GLN A 191 8.39 15.14 0.48
CA GLN A 191 9.25 15.01 -0.70
C GLN A 191 10.54 15.85 -0.59
N LYS A 192 10.44 17.07 -0.03
CA LYS A 192 11.63 17.92 0.23
C LYS A 192 12.59 17.31 1.25
N GLU A 193 12.07 16.50 2.18
CA GLU A 193 12.86 15.81 3.19
C GLU A 193 13.62 14.63 2.57
N MET A 194 12.99 13.90 1.64
CA MET A 194 13.61 12.78 0.91
C MET A 194 14.97 13.14 0.33
N ALA A 195 15.05 14.26 -0.40
CA ALA A 195 16.28 14.71 -1.02
C ALA A 195 17.36 15.10 0.00
N LYS A 196 16.96 15.65 1.16
CA LYS A 196 17.88 16.02 2.23
C LYS A 196 18.43 14.78 2.94
N THR A 197 17.57 13.84 3.30
CA THR A 197 17.97 12.58 3.94
C THR A 197 18.87 11.75 3.04
N ALA A 198 18.55 11.64 1.74
CA ALA A 198 19.39 10.94 0.78
C ALA A 198 20.80 11.56 0.66
N LYS A 199 20.88 12.90 0.57
CA LYS A 199 22.17 13.61 0.56
C LYS A 199 22.94 13.39 1.86
N PHE A 200 22.27 13.48 3.01
CA PHE A 200 22.87 13.26 4.32
C PHE A 200 23.50 11.86 4.45
N LEU A 201 22.76 10.81 4.08
CA LEU A 201 23.26 9.42 4.12
C LEU A 201 24.49 9.25 3.22
N ARG A 202 24.43 9.79 1.99
CA ARG A 202 25.55 9.76 1.04
C ARG A 202 26.77 10.48 1.60
N ASP A 203 26.60 11.71 2.09
CA ASP A 203 27.70 12.56 2.52
C ASP A 203 28.39 12.01 3.78
N ILE A 204 27.62 11.39 4.68
CA ILE A 204 28.16 10.67 5.83
C ILE A 204 29.00 9.48 5.37
N GLN A 205 28.50 8.66 4.44
CA GLN A 205 29.27 7.53 3.90
C GLN A 205 30.61 7.98 3.31
N TRP A 206 30.65 9.08 2.57
CA TRP A 206 31.88 9.66 2.04
C TRP A 206 32.86 10.11 3.13
N ARG A 207 32.35 10.66 4.25
CA ARG A 207 33.18 11.05 5.40
C ARG A 207 33.77 9.85 6.12
N TRP A 208 32.98 8.79 6.35
CA TRP A 208 33.45 7.54 6.95
C TRP A 208 34.53 6.89 6.09
N LYS A 209 34.30 6.74 4.79
CA LYS A 209 35.29 6.16 3.86
C LYS A 209 36.60 6.95 3.85
N ARG A 210 36.53 8.29 3.88
CA ARG A 210 37.73 9.14 3.98
C ARG A 210 38.48 8.95 5.30
N ARG A 211 37.78 8.91 6.44
CA ARG A 211 38.42 8.68 7.75
C ARG A 211 39.13 7.33 7.81
N GLN A 212 38.52 6.29 7.27
CA GLN A 212 39.10 4.95 7.22
C GLN A 212 40.33 4.89 6.31
N LEU A 213 40.29 5.58 5.16
CA LEU A 213 41.45 5.74 4.27
C LEU A 213 42.58 6.51 4.95
N CYS A 214 42.28 7.59 5.68
CA CYS A 214 43.27 8.38 6.41
C CYS A 214 43.90 7.62 7.58
N SER A 215 43.15 6.76 8.29
CA SER A 215 43.73 5.95 9.37
C SER A 215 44.62 4.83 8.85
N LEU A 216 44.31 4.27 7.68
CA LEU A 216 45.16 3.27 7.01
C LEU A 216 46.41 3.88 6.36
N SER A 217 46.38 5.15 5.96
CA SER A 217 47.51 5.84 5.32
C SER A 217 48.38 6.65 6.29
N GLY A 218 48.07 6.66 7.60
CA GLY A 218 48.82 7.43 8.61
C GLY A 218 48.78 8.95 8.40
N LEU A 219 47.95 9.45 7.50
CA LEU A 219 47.81 10.88 7.21
C LEU A 219 46.77 11.49 8.15
N THR A 220 47.24 12.21 9.17
CA THR A 220 46.42 13.07 10.02
C THR A 220 45.80 14.17 9.15
N VAL A 221 44.48 14.14 8.99
CA VAL A 221 43.75 15.22 8.30
C VAL A 221 43.85 16.46 9.18
N ARG A 222 44.67 17.44 8.77
CA ARG A 222 44.61 18.83 9.26
C ARG A 222 43.52 19.58 8.53
#